data_AF-A0A1H9PXK5-F1
#
_entry.id   AF-A0A1H9PXK5-F1
#
_cell.length_a   1.000
_cell.length_b   1.000
_cell.length_c   1.000
_cell.angle_alpha   90.00
_cell.angle_beta   90.00
_cell.angle_gamma   90.00
#
_symmetry.space_group_name_H-M   'P 1'
#
loop_
_entity.id
_entity.type
_entity.pdbx_description
1 polymer ?
#
loop_
_entity_poly.entity_id
_entity_poly.type
_entity_poly.pdbx_seq_one_letter_code
_entity_poly.pdbx_strand_id
1 'polypeptide(L)' 'MENIQYLAAAITAFGAAIAASLANGKVISKTIESVARQPELQSRLQTIMFIGVGLIEAVPIMAIVIAFILMNK' A
#
# COMPACT_ATOMS: atom_id res chain seq x y z
N MET A 1 5.44 -5.53 -29.61
CA MET A 1 5.82 -6.02 -28.26
C MET A 1 5.66 -4.92 -27.21
N GLU A 2 5.91 -3.66 -27.57
CA GLU A 2 5.71 -2.47 -26.71
C GLU A 2 4.31 -2.36 -26.07
N ASN A 3 3.24 -2.56 -26.85
CA ASN A 3 1.86 -2.54 -26.31
C ASN A 3 1.61 -3.58 -25.20
N ILE A 4 2.31 -4.72 -25.25
CA ILE A 4 2.18 -5.77 -24.23
C ILE A 4 2.94 -5.37 -22.95
N GLN A 5 4.07 -4.67 -23.07
CA GLN A 5 4.82 -4.14 -21.93
C GLN A 5 4.01 -3.08 -21.16
N TYR A 6 3.36 -2.14 -21.88
CA TYR A 6 2.49 -1.15 -21.24
C TYR A 6 1.29 -1.79 -20.56
N LEU A 7 0.67 -2.80 -21.18
CA LEU A 7 -0.43 -3.53 -20.57
C LEU A 7 0.01 -4.28 -19.31
N ALA A 8 1.17 -4.96 -19.34
CA ALA A 8 1.72 -5.65 -18.18
C ALA A 8 2.00 -4.68 -17.02
N ALA A 9 2.65 -3.54 -17.30
CA ALA A 9 2.91 -2.51 -16.31
C ALA A 9 1.63 -1.93 -15.70
N ALA A 10 0.59 -1.69 -16.51
CA ALA A 10 -0.70 -1.21 -16.05
C ALA A 10 -1.39 -2.21 -15.11
N ILE A 11 -1.38 -3.50 -15.47
CA ILE A 11 -1.96 -4.57 -14.63
C ILE A 11 -1.20 -4.69 -13.31
N THR A 12 0.14 -4.65 -13.33
CA THR A 12 0.96 -4.69 -12.12
C THR A 12 0.66 -3.50 -11.20
N ALA A 13 0.64 -2.28 -11.75
CA ALA A 13 0.35 -1.07 -10.98
C ALA A 13 -1.07 -1.09 -10.39
N PHE A 14 -2.06 -1.53 -11.18
CA PHE A 14 -3.44 -1.65 -10.73
C PHE A 14 -3.59 -2.66 -9.59
N GLY A 15 -2.98 -3.84 -9.72
CA GLY A 15 -2.98 -4.86 -8.67
C GLY A 15 -2.32 -4.37 -7.38
N ALA A 16 -1.17 -3.70 -7.50
CA ALA A 16 -0.46 -3.10 -6.37
C ALA A 16 -1.31 -2.02 -5.66
N ALA A 17 -1.95 -1.15 -6.43
CA ALA A 17 -2.80 -0.08 -5.90
C ALA A 17 -4.01 -0.63 -5.12
N ILE A 18 -4.69 -1.66 -5.65
CA ILE A 18 -5.81 -2.31 -4.96
C ILE A 18 -5.34 -2.95 -3.65
N ALA A 19 -4.26 -3.73 -3.69
CA ALA A 19 -3.74 -4.42 -2.51
C ALA A 19 -3.34 -3.43 -1.40
N ALA A 20 -2.60 -2.38 -1.75
CA ALA A 20 -2.20 -1.31 -0.83
C ALA A 20 -3.42 -0.60 -0.24
N SER A 21 -4.39 -0.22 -1.08
CA SER A 21 -5.59 0.51 -0.66
C SER A 21 -6.44 -0.29 0.33
N LEU A 22 -6.66 -1.58 0.06
CA LEU A 22 -7.45 -2.46 0.93
C LEU A 22 -6.75 -2.70 2.28
N ALA A 23 -5.44 -2.96 2.26
CA ALA A 23 -4.67 -3.21 3.46
C ALA A 23 -4.53 -1.96 4.33
N ASN A 24 -4.16 -0.82 3.74
CA ASN A 24 -4.09 0.46 4.45
C ASN A 24 -5.45 0.90 4.96
N GLY A 25 -6.50 0.78 4.15
CA GLY A 25 -7.86 1.10 4.57
C GLY A 25 -8.26 0.34 5.83
N LYS A 26 -7.90 -0.95 5.92
CA LYS A 26 -8.16 -1.77 7.11
C LYS A 26 -7.34 -1.34 8.34
N VAL A 27 -6.04 -1.10 8.17
CA VAL A 27 -5.16 -0.69 9.28
C VAL A 27 -5.52 0.69 9.81
N ILE A 28 -5.76 1.65 8.92
CA ILE A 28 -6.08 3.04 9.27
C ILE A 28 -7.46 3.10 9.92
N SER A 29 -8.49 2.44 9.34
CA SER A 29 -9.83 2.42 9.94
C SER A 29 -9.83 1.81 11.34
N LYS A 30 -9.13 0.69 11.55
CA LYS A 30 -9.00 0.10 12.90
C LYS A 30 -8.22 0.98 13.86
N THR A 31 -7.20 1.69 13.38
CA THR A 31 -6.51 2.67 14.21
C THR A 31 -7.47 3.78 14.66
N ILE A 32 -8.27 4.33 13.76
CA ILE A 32 -9.28 5.36 14.08
C ILE A 32 -10.31 4.84 15.07
N GLU A 33 -10.87 3.65 14.86
CA GLU A 33 -11.82 3.01 15.79
C GLU A 33 -11.20 2.81 17.18
N SER A 34 -9.94 2.36 17.25
CA SER A 34 -9.23 2.17 18.52
C SER A 34 -8.96 3.50 19.24
N VAL A 35 -8.57 4.54 18.50
CA VAL A 35 -8.37 5.90 19.07
C VAL A 35 -9.69 6.48 19.57
N ALA A 36 -10.79 6.27 18.85
CA ALA A 36 -12.11 6.73 19.29
C ALA A 36 -12.56 6.06 20.61
N ARG A 37 -12.13 4.81 20.86
CA ARG A 37 -12.43 4.08 22.11
C ARG A 37 -11.48 4.45 23.25
N GLN A 38 -10.21 4.72 22.95
CA GLN A 38 -9.15 5.00 23.93
C GLN A 38 -8.25 6.16 23.43
N PRO A 39 -8.69 7.43 23.57
CA PRO A 39 -7.95 8.58 23.06
C PRO A 39 -6.54 8.73 23.65
N GLU A 40 -6.34 8.31 24.90
CA GLU A 40 -5.05 8.33 25.60
C GLU A 40 -3.97 7.47 24.93
N LEU A 41 -4.37 6.49 24.11
CA LEU A 41 -3.44 5.63 23.37
C LEU A 41 -3.10 6.15 21.97
N GLN A 42 -3.61 7.33 21.56
CA GLN A 42 -3.48 7.83 20.19
C GLN A 42 -2.05 7.79 19.66
N SER A 43 -1.08 8.36 20.38
CA SER A 43 0.31 8.42 19.93
C SER A 43 0.90 7.03 19.70
N ARG A 44 0.63 6.08 20.61
CA ARG A 44 1.11 4.70 20.50
C ARG A 44 0.46 3.98 19.32
N LEU A 45 -0.85 4.14 19.15
CA LEU A 45 -1.60 3.51 18.05
C LEU A 45 -1.17 4.06 16.70
N GLN A 46 -0.91 5.36 16.58
CA GLN A 46 -0.37 5.98 15.36
C GLN A 46 1.03 5.43 15.00
N THR A 47 1.93 5.26 15.98
CA THR A 47 3.23 4.64 15.72
C THR A 47 3.08 3.23 15.16
N ILE A 48 2.23 2.40 15.78
CA ILE A 48 1.97 1.03 15.30
C ILE A 48 1.34 1.05 13.91
N MET A 49 0.39 1.96 13.66
CA MET A 49 -0.24 2.15 12.35
C MET A 49 0.81 2.47 11.29
N PHE A 50 1.72 3.41 11.51
CA PHE A 50 2.76 3.76 10.54
C PHE A 50 3.75 2.62 10.27
N ILE A 51 4.10 1.85 11.29
CA ILE A 51 4.90 0.62 11.10
C ILE A 51 4.14 -0.37 10.21
N GLY A 52 2.84 -0.57 10.49
CA GLY A 52 1.98 -1.44 9.68
C GLY A 52 1.85 -0.97 8.23
N VAL A 53 1.62 0.32 8.01
CA VAL A 53 1.57 0.93 6.66
C VAL A 53 2.92 0.76 5.95
N GLY A 54 4.04 1.01 6.63
CA GLY A 54 5.37 0.81 6.04
C GLY A 54 5.63 -0.63 5.60
N LEU A 55 5.17 -1.62 6.38
CA LEU A 55 5.25 -3.02 6.00
C LEU A 55 4.32 -3.37 4.83
N ILE A 56 3.11 -2.79 4.80
CA ILE A 56 2.15 -2.97 3.69
C ILE A 56 2.71 -2.42 2.38
N GLU A 57 3.33 -1.24 2.41
CA GLU A 57 3.82 -0.53 1.23
C GLU A 57 5.09 -1.15 0.59
N ALA A 58 5.83 -1.98 1.33
CA ALA A 58 7.07 -2.57 0.82
C ALA A 58 6.86 -3.37 -0.48
N VAL A 59 5.79 -4.17 -0.57
CA VAL A 59 5.50 -5.00 -1.75
C VAL A 59 4.89 -4.17 -2.91
N PRO A 60 3.89 -3.30 -2.70
CA PRO A 60 3.39 -2.38 -3.72
C PRO A 60 4.49 -1.52 -4.35
N ILE A 61 5.39 -0.94 -3.55
CA ILE A 61 6.50 -0.14 -4.08
C ILE A 61 7.39 -0.99 -5.00
N MET A 62 7.74 -2.21 -4.58
CA MET A 62 8.52 -3.13 -5.41
C MET A 62 7.79 -3.50 -6.71
N ALA A 63 6.46 -3.69 -6.67
CA ALA A 63 5.66 -3.96 -7.86
C ALA A 63 5.69 -2.77 -8.85
N ILE A 64 5.63 -1.53 -8.35
CA ILE A 64 5.75 -0.32 -9.18
C ILE A 64 7.15 -0.20 -9.80
N VAL A 65 8.21 -0.52 -9.04
CA VAL A 65 9.58 -0.57 -9.58
C VAL A 65 9.67 -1.58 -10.73
N ILE A 66 9.07 -2.77 -10.58
CA ILE A 66 9.03 -3.78 -11.65
C ILE A 66 8.24 -3.25 -12.86
N ALA A 67 7.12 -2.57 -12.66
CA ALA A 67 6.33 -1.99 -13.75
C ALA A 67 7.16 -0.98 -14.56
N PHE A 68 7.95 -0.12 -13.90
CA PHE A 68 8.88 0.79 -14.60
C PHE A 68 9.97 0.05 -15.38
N ILE A 69 10.52 -1.02 -14.82
CA ILE A 69 11.53 -1.86 -15.51
C ILE A 69 10.91 -2.53 -16.75
N LEU A 70 9.65 -2.94 -16.70
CA LEU A 70 8.97 -3.56 -17.85
C LEU A 70 8.74 -2.56 -19.00
N MET A 71 8.45 -1.30 -18.68
CA MET A 71 8.23 -0.23 -19.66
C MET A 71 9.53 0.27 -20.30
N ASN A 72 10.65 0.21 -19.57
CA ASN A 72 11.92 0.81 -19.98
C ASN A 72 12.98 -0.23 -20.38
N LYS A 73 12.53 -1.43 -20.76
CA LYS A 73 13.33 -2.47 -21.41
C LYS A 73 13.19 -2.39 -22.92
#